data_AF-A0A2X4V187-F1
#
_entry.id   AF-A0A2X4V187-F1
#
_cell.length_a   1.000
_cell.length_b   1.000
_cell.length_c   1.000
_cell.angle_alpha   90.00
_cell.angle_beta   90.00
_cell.angle_gamma   90.00
#
_symmetry.space_group_name_H-M   'P 1'
#
loop_
_entity.id
_entity.type
_entity.pdbx_description
1 polymer ?
#
loop_
_entity_poly.entity_id
_entity_poly.type
_entity_poly.pdbx_seq_one_letter_code
_entity_poly.pdbx_strand_id
1 'polypeptide(L)' 'MKKINLSEAEKIVGGTFSCAKNFEWVGNGNNRTCNLVTTCADKFGGVKKTYRPAPSASCGTSVPN' A
#
# COMPACT_ATOMS: atom_id res chain seq x y z
N MET A 1 27.73 2.31 -31.41
CA MET A 1 27.35 1.99 -30.01
C MET A 1 26.14 2.81 -29.62
N LYS A 2 24.95 2.20 -29.59
CA LYS A 2 23.70 2.87 -29.18
C LYS A 2 23.73 3.05 -27.66
N LYS A 3 23.88 4.29 -27.19
CA LYS A 3 23.72 4.66 -25.78
C LYS A 3 22.26 4.38 -25.41
N ILE A 4 22.01 3.24 -24.78
CA ILE A 4 20.72 2.95 -24.16
C ILE A 4 20.63 3.87 -22.94
N ASN A 5 19.65 4.77 -22.96
CA ASN A 5 19.34 5.67 -21.85
C ASN A 5 18.97 4.81 -20.62
N LEU A 6 19.83 4.83 -19.60
CA LEU A 6 19.61 4.10 -18.34
C LEU A 6 18.35 4.54 -17.58
N SER A 7 17.66 5.61 -18.00
CA SER A 7 16.39 6.03 -17.39
C SER A 7 15.23 5.05 -17.66
N GLU A 8 15.29 4.23 -18.71
CA GLU A 8 14.29 3.18 -18.95
C GLU A 8 14.66 1.84 -18.31
N ALA A 9 15.90 1.67 -17.85
CA ALA A 9 16.34 0.46 -17.17
C ALA A 9 15.77 0.36 -15.73
N GLU A 10 15.49 1.48 -15.07
CA GLU A 10 14.85 1.48 -13.74
C GLU A 10 13.37 1.08 -13.78
N LYS A 11 12.71 1.22 -14.93
CA LYS A 11 11.39 0.60 -15.18
C LYS A 11 11.49 -0.91 -15.42
N ILE A 12 12.65 -1.43 -15.82
CA ILE A 12 12.83 -2.84 -16.25
C ILE A 12 13.45 -3.69 -15.14
N VAL A 13 14.26 -3.12 -14.23
CA VAL A 13 14.89 -3.83 -13.11
C VAL A 13 14.25 -3.42 -11.78
N GLY A 14 13.11 -4.03 -11.43
CA GLY A 14 12.65 -4.12 -10.03
C GLY A 14 12.15 -2.88 -9.26
N GLY A 15 11.93 -1.71 -9.88
CA GLY A 15 11.82 -0.46 -9.12
C GLY A 15 10.43 0.13 -8.83
N THR A 16 9.41 -0.07 -9.68
CA THR A 16 8.13 0.63 -9.47
C THR A 16 7.21 -0.16 -8.56
N PHE A 17 7.45 -0.09 -7.25
CA PHE A 17 6.41 -0.42 -6.28
C PHE A 17 5.33 0.65 -6.38
N SER A 18 4.17 0.30 -6.90
CA SER A 18 2.99 1.16 -6.82
C SER A 18 2.38 0.96 -5.44
N CYS A 19 2.50 1.97 -4.58
CA CYS A 19 1.99 1.94 -3.22
C CYS A 19 0.68 2.71 -3.12
N ALA A 20 -0.40 2.01 -2.83
CA ALA A 20 -1.68 2.61 -2.44
C ALA A 20 -1.76 2.69 -0.91
N LYS A 21 -2.25 3.83 -0.40
CA LYS A 21 -2.48 4.07 1.02
C LYS A 21 -3.97 4.25 1.25
N ASN A 22 -4.57 3.34 2.00
CA ASN A 22 -5.98 3.38 2.36
C ASN A 22 -6.13 3.28 3.88
N PHE A 23 -7.12 3.97 4.42
CA PHE A 23 -7.51 3.79 5.82
C PHE A 23 -8.55 2.69 5.89
N GLU A 24 -8.26 1.64 6.65
CA GLU A 24 -9.16 0.48 6.78
C GLU A 24 -9.29 0.08 8.24
N TRP A 25 -10.50 -0.37 8.61
CA TRP A 25 -10.76 -0.98 9.89
C TRP A 25 -10.21 -2.42 9.90
N VAL A 26 -9.15 -2.64 10.67
CA VAL A 26 -8.49 -3.95 10.78
C VAL A 26 -8.81 -4.56 12.14
N GLY A 27 -9.28 -5.81 12.12
CA GLY A 27 -9.75 -6.53 13.30
C GLY A 27 -11.11 -7.17 13.06
N ASN A 28 -11.64 -7.84 14.08
CA ASN A 28 -12.93 -8.53 13.99
C ASN A 28 -13.92 -7.98 15.03
N GLY A 29 -15.20 -7.86 14.63
CA GLY A 29 -16.28 -7.35 15.48
C GLY A 29 -16.03 -5.92 16.02
N ASN A 30 -16.39 -5.70 17.28
CA ASN A 30 -16.28 -4.39 17.96
C ASN A 30 -14.84 -3.96 18.30
N ASN A 31 -13.85 -4.86 18.16
CA ASN A 31 -12.43 -4.58 18.44
C ASN A 31 -11.65 -4.20 17.17
N ARG A 32 -12.32 -3.63 16.16
CA ARG A 32 -11.64 -3.11 14.98
C ARG A 32 -10.86 -1.85 15.33
N THR A 33 -9.63 -1.78 14.83
CA THR A 33 -8.78 -0.59 14.97
C THR A 33 -8.54 0.03 13.61
N CYS A 34 -8.62 1.35 13.54
CA CYS A 34 -8.31 2.04 12.31
C CYS A 34 -6.81 1.93 12.03
N ASN A 35 -6.47 1.44 10.84
CA ASN A 35 -5.09 1.33 10.40
C ASN A 35 -4.92 1.99 9.04
N LEU A 36 -3.81 2.69 8.86
CA LEU A 36 -3.32 3.07 7.56
C LEU A 36 -2.69 1.83 6.91
N VAL A 37 -3.40 1.26 5.95
CA VAL A 37 -2.96 0.13 5.14
C VAL A 37 -2.21 0.67 3.95
N THR A 38 -0.91 0.43 3.91
CA THR A 38 -0.10 0.71 2.72
C THR A 38 0.14 -0.59 1.99
N THR A 39 -0.47 -0.73 0.82
CA THR A 39 -0.29 -1.88 -0.08
C THR A 39 0.61 -1.45 -1.22
N CYS A 40 1.82 -2.01 -1.27
CA CYS A 40 2.77 -1.81 -2.35
C CYS A 40 2.81 -3.09 -3.19
N ALA A 41 2.49 -2.97 -4.48
CA ALA A 41 2.64 -4.07 -5.42
C ALA A 41 3.79 -3.77 -6.39
N ASP A 42 4.66 -4.76 -6.61
CA ASP A 42 5.61 -4.73 -7.71
C ASP A 42 5.02 -5.36 -8.98
N LYS A 43 5.62 -5.01 -10.11
CA LYS A 43 5.22 -5.48 -11.45
C LYS A 43 5.39 -6.99 -11.67
N PHE A 44 6.08 -7.69 -10.77
CA PHE A 44 6.27 -9.14 -10.81
C PHE A 44 5.30 -9.87 -9.88
N GLY A 45 4.37 -9.15 -9.24
CA GLY A 45 3.31 -9.71 -8.40
C GLY A 45 3.67 -9.81 -6.92
N GLY A 46 4.82 -9.29 -6.48
CA GLY A 46 5.10 -9.20 -5.06
C GLY A 46 4.26 -8.10 -4.41
N VAL A 47 3.42 -8.49 -3.46
CA VAL A 47 2.57 -7.57 -2.71
C VAL A 47 3.10 -7.48 -1.28
N LYS A 48 3.43 -6.25 -0.86
CA LYS A 48 3.77 -5.92 0.52
C LYS A 48 2.67 -5.07 1.12
N LYS A 49 2.05 -5.56 2.19
CA LYS A 49 1.10 -4.79 3.00
C LYS A 49 1.76 -4.41 4.31
N THR A 50 1.64 -3.14 4.69
CA THR A 50 2.04 -2.65 6.01
C THR A 50 0.85 -2.00 6.67
N TYR A 51 0.69 -2.27 7.96
CA TYR A 51 -0.39 -1.77 8.79
C TYR A 51 0.23 -0.83 9.81
N ARG A 52 -0.27 0.40 9.89
CA ARG A 52 0.13 1.35 10.91
C ARG A 52 -1.11 1.83 11.66
N PRO A 53 -1.10 1.84 12.99
CA PRO A 53 -2.23 2.36 13.76
C PRO A 53 -2.48 3.82 13.37
N ALA A 54 -3.74 4.14 13.12
CA ALA A 54 -4.20 5.46 12.73
C ALA A 54 -5.36 5.90 13.65
N PRO A 55 -5.62 7.22 13.77
CA PRO A 55 -6.78 7.71 14.51
C PRO A 55 -8.07 7.14 13.92
N SER A 56 -9.03 6.77 14.77
CA SER A 56 -10.35 6.26 14.33
C SER A 56 -11.07 7.22 13.36
N ALA A 57 -10.85 8.53 13.52
CA ALA A 57 -11.38 9.56 12.61
C ALA A 57 -10.91 9.39 11.15
N SER A 58 -9.75 8.79 10.90
CA SER A 58 -9.20 8.61 9.54
C SER A 58 -9.92 7.54 8.72
N CYS A 59 -10.51 6.53 9.38
CA CYS A 59 -11.27 5.46 8.71
C CYS A 59 -12.75 5.81 8.53
N GLY A 60 -13.17 7.02 8.92
CA GLY A 60 -14.58 7.42 8.94
C GLY A 60 -15.36 6.78 10.09
N THR A 61 -16.51 7.36 10.40
CA THR A 61 -17.40 6.96 11.52
C THR A 61 -18.19 5.68 11.25
N SER A 62 -18.17 5.15 10.03
CA SER A 62 -18.81 3.90 9.68
C SER A 62 -17.89 2.72 9.99
N VAL A 63 -17.93 2.23 11.23
CA VAL A 63 -17.59 0.84 11.51
C VAL A 63 -18.77 0.02 10.96
N PRO A 64 -18.63 -0.75 9.87
CA PRO A 64 -19.74 -1.57 9.40
C PRO A 64 -20.06 -2.59 10.50
N ASN A 65 -21.25 -2.42 11.09
CA ASN A 65 -21.83 -3.28 12.12
C ASN A 65 -21.93 -4.71 11.60
#